data_AF-A0A0R3VU75-F1
#
_entry.id   AF-A0A0R3VU75-F1
#
_cell.length_a   1.000
_cell.length_b   1.000
_cell.length_c   1.000
_cell.angle_alpha   90.00
_cell.angle_beta   90.00
_cell.angle_gamma   90.00
#
_symmetry.space_group_name_H-M   'P 1'
#
loop_
_entity.id
_entity.type
_entity.pdbx_description
1 polymer ?
#
loop_
_entity_poly.entity_id
_entity_poly.type
_entity_poly.pdbx_seq_one_letter_code
_entity_poly.pdbx_strand_id
1 'polypeptide(L)'
;MSSTFKPHETETCSQLVFDEEPGPKFLLDIPRNTGQCLAVITVDGSMQPVGAVRNYILKRRSIIESYSGEIFGIGVEDTTPLRGFWTSQTTLIILSFDDVKGANDLFQALHLKTEFPQYVEYFTVNLSYPTKYVRDYPLLEIGFYDVRYIQRFNWFIYQLPELARKNNGYLVAGTPKIIQKLGMSRPNYCSITQWKTVQEFKCFREQAICLFEQSQSACLTEALVKLDIGTCGPFCS
;
A
#
# COMPACT_ATOMS: atom_id res chain seq x y z
N MET A 1 -13.88 13.93 34.50
CA MET A 1 -13.85 15.28 33.92
C MET A 1 -12.94 15.24 32.70
N SER A 2 -13.47 15.77 31.60
CA SER A 2 -13.02 15.62 30.21
C SER A 2 -11.56 16.06 29.99
N SER A 3 -10.71 15.19 29.42
CA SER A 3 -9.43 15.60 28.83
C SER A 3 -9.67 15.97 27.37
N THR A 4 -9.69 17.26 27.11
CA THR A 4 -9.88 17.85 25.79
C THR A 4 -8.72 17.46 24.87
N PHE A 5 -9.01 16.62 23.89
CA PHE A 5 -8.16 16.34 22.74
C PHE A 5 -7.91 17.65 21.99
N LYS A 6 -6.65 18.06 21.81
CA LYS A 6 -6.29 19.15 20.88
C LYS A 6 -5.99 18.51 19.52
N PRO A 7 -6.76 18.81 18.46
CA PRO A 7 -6.39 18.39 17.12
C PRO A 7 -5.12 19.13 16.68
N HIS A 8 -4.20 18.39 16.06
CA HIS A 8 -3.00 18.94 15.43
C HIS A 8 -3.36 20.03 14.44
N GLU A 9 -2.63 21.14 14.53
CA GLU A 9 -2.71 22.30 13.64
C GLU A 9 -2.55 21.85 12.18
N THR A 10 -3.54 22.19 11.36
CA THR A 10 -3.49 22.08 9.91
C THR A 10 -2.40 23.00 9.38
N GLU A 11 -1.28 22.44 8.93
CA GLU A 11 -0.30 23.15 8.10
C GLU A 11 -1.03 23.71 6.87
N THR A 12 -1.01 25.02 6.73
CA THR A 12 -1.77 25.76 5.73
C THR A 12 -1.09 25.59 4.38
N CYS A 13 -1.55 24.62 3.60
CA CYS A 13 -1.11 24.47 2.22
C CYS A 13 -1.56 25.72 1.43
N SER A 14 -0.60 26.53 0.99
CA SER A 14 -0.86 27.75 0.21
C SER A 14 -1.54 27.36 -1.10
N GLN A 15 -2.68 27.99 -1.41
CA GLN A 15 -3.46 27.70 -2.62
C GLN A 15 -2.63 28.01 -3.87
N LEU A 16 -2.16 26.97 -4.56
CA LEU A 16 -1.75 27.09 -5.95
C LEU A 16 -3.03 27.13 -6.79
N VAL A 17 -3.26 28.25 -7.47
CA VAL A 17 -4.38 28.42 -8.40
C VAL A 17 -4.03 27.68 -9.68
N PHE A 18 -4.87 26.71 -10.08
CA PHE A 18 -4.73 26.02 -11.36
C PHE A 18 -5.67 26.66 -12.36
N ASP A 19 -5.12 27.14 -13.47
CA ASP A 19 -5.91 27.54 -14.64
C ASP A 19 -6.58 26.29 -15.23
N GLU A 20 -7.90 26.37 -15.42
CA GLU A 20 -8.72 25.33 -16.06
C GLU A 20 -8.37 25.22 -17.55
N GLU A 21 -7.39 24.40 -17.90
CA GLU A 21 -7.31 23.83 -19.25
C GLU A 21 -7.82 22.39 -19.27
N PRO A 22 -8.59 21.98 -20.30
CA PRO A 22 -9.04 20.60 -20.46
C PRO A 22 -7.84 19.76 -20.89
N GLY A 23 -7.07 19.29 -19.91
CA GLY A 23 -6.01 18.32 -20.14
C GLY A 23 -6.55 17.02 -20.75
N PRO A 24 -5.65 16.17 -21.31
CA PRO A 24 -6.00 15.01 -22.13
C PRO A 24 -6.98 14.07 -21.42
N LYS A 25 -7.79 13.30 -22.16
CA LYS A 25 -8.72 12.30 -21.60
C LYS A 25 -8.01 11.42 -20.57
N PHE A 26 -8.23 11.75 -19.31
CA PHE A 26 -7.46 11.25 -18.19
C PHE A 26 -7.96 9.86 -17.77
N LEU A 27 -7.22 8.80 -18.14
CA LEU A 27 -7.36 7.52 -17.49
C LEU A 27 -6.68 7.59 -16.13
N LEU A 28 -7.44 7.30 -15.08
CA LEU A 28 -6.99 7.17 -13.70
C LEU A 28 -6.10 5.92 -13.54
N ASP A 29 -5.01 5.81 -14.30
CA ASP A 29 -4.12 4.66 -14.33
C ASP A 29 -2.75 5.12 -14.82
N ILE A 30 -1.72 4.97 -13.97
CA ILE A 30 -0.34 5.21 -14.40
C ILE A 30 0.04 4.07 -15.36
N PRO A 31 0.58 4.38 -16.56
CA PRO A 31 0.86 3.38 -17.58
C PRO A 31 1.63 2.17 -17.03
N ARG A 32 1.14 0.99 -17.41
CA ARG A 32 1.67 -0.28 -16.92
C ARG A 32 2.82 -0.75 -17.78
N ASN A 33 3.99 -0.91 -17.15
CA ASN A 33 5.24 -1.35 -17.77
C ASN A 33 5.71 -2.72 -17.24
N THR A 34 4.87 -3.43 -16.47
CA THR A 34 5.20 -4.75 -15.91
C THR A 34 3.97 -5.66 -15.86
N GLY A 35 4.18 -6.98 -15.95
CA GLY A 35 3.17 -8.00 -15.67
C GLY A 35 2.93 -8.23 -14.17
N GLN A 36 3.84 -7.73 -13.32
CA GLN A 36 3.84 -8.02 -11.90
C GLN A 36 2.60 -7.49 -11.16
N CYS A 37 2.26 -8.17 -10.07
CA CYS A 37 1.29 -7.73 -9.08
C CYS A 37 1.78 -8.04 -7.66
N LEU A 38 1.22 -7.32 -6.68
CA LEU A 38 1.40 -7.64 -5.27
C LEU A 38 0.12 -8.19 -4.68
N ALA A 39 0.23 -9.29 -3.93
CA ALA A 39 -0.79 -9.65 -2.96
C ALA A 39 -0.47 -8.98 -1.63
N VAL A 40 -1.33 -8.06 -1.21
CA VAL A 40 -1.24 -7.33 0.05
C VAL A 40 -2.20 -7.96 1.04
N ILE A 41 -1.64 -8.58 2.06
CA ILE A 41 -2.40 -9.15 3.18
C ILE A 41 -2.26 -8.19 4.35
N THR A 42 -3.38 -7.63 4.81
CA THR A 42 -3.41 -6.76 5.99
C THR A 42 -3.92 -7.56 7.17
N VAL A 43 -3.31 -7.37 8.35
CA VAL A 43 -3.71 -8.02 9.59
C VAL A 43 -3.87 -6.94 10.65
N ASP A 44 -5.07 -6.79 11.20
CA ASP A 44 -5.29 -5.91 12.35
C ASP A 44 -4.82 -6.60 13.63
N GLY A 45 -3.63 -6.22 14.10
CA GLY A 45 -3.00 -6.82 15.28
C GLY A 45 -3.74 -6.59 16.60
N SER A 46 -4.71 -5.66 16.63
CA SER A 46 -5.55 -5.46 17.81
C SER A 46 -6.57 -6.59 18.00
N MET A 47 -6.92 -7.29 16.92
CA MET A 47 -7.98 -8.29 16.90
C MET A 47 -7.48 -9.69 16.47
N GLN A 48 -6.40 -9.76 15.72
CA GLN A 48 -5.83 -11.00 15.21
C GLN A 48 -4.34 -11.12 15.58
N PRO A 49 -3.90 -12.22 16.19
CA PRO A 49 -2.48 -12.44 16.47
C PRO A 49 -1.65 -12.44 15.17
N VAL A 50 -0.92 -11.36 14.92
CA VAL A 50 -0.08 -11.17 13.72
C VAL A 50 0.87 -12.34 13.51
N GLY A 51 1.48 -12.84 14.60
CA GLY A 51 2.38 -13.99 14.57
C GLY A 51 1.73 -15.27 14.02
N ALA A 52 0.43 -15.49 14.26
CA ALA A 52 -0.27 -16.66 13.74
C ALA A 52 -0.43 -16.59 12.21
N VAL A 53 -0.88 -15.45 11.68
CA VAL A 53 -1.03 -15.23 10.23
C VAL A 53 0.33 -15.26 9.54
N ARG A 54 1.34 -14.59 10.12
CA ARG A 54 2.73 -14.62 9.63
C ARG A 54 3.26 -16.05 9.53
N ASN A 55 3.14 -16.82 10.61
CA ASN A 55 3.62 -18.20 10.63
C ASN A 55 2.85 -19.09 9.65
N TYR A 56 1.55 -18.85 9.48
CA TYR A 56 0.73 -19.56 8.50
C TYR A 56 1.23 -19.37 7.07
N ILE A 57 1.56 -18.12 6.71
CA ILE A 57 2.11 -17.78 5.39
C ILE A 57 3.52 -18.34 5.22
N LEU A 58 4.41 -18.16 6.21
CA LEU A 58 5.79 -18.64 6.15
C LEU A 58 5.88 -20.17 5.98
N LYS A 59 5.01 -20.93 6.67
CA LYS A 59 4.93 -22.40 6.53
C LYS A 59 4.48 -22.85 5.13
N ARG A 60 3.87 -21.96 4.35
CA ARG A 60 3.37 -22.24 2.99
C ARG A 60 4.27 -21.69 1.90
N ARG A 61 5.52 -21.35 2.21
CA ARG A 61 6.50 -20.86 1.23
C ARG A 61 6.57 -21.72 -0.04
N SER A 62 6.63 -23.05 0.10
CA SER A 62 6.67 -23.96 -1.07
C SER A 62 5.41 -23.88 -1.94
N ILE A 63 4.23 -23.70 -1.32
CA ILE A 63 2.97 -23.50 -2.05
C ILE A 63 3.02 -22.15 -2.78
N ILE A 64 3.45 -21.09 -2.11
CA ILE A 64 3.61 -19.75 -2.71
C ILE A 64 4.51 -19.81 -3.94
N GLU A 65 5.68 -20.44 -3.83
CA GLU A 65 6.64 -20.64 -4.92
C GLU A 65 6.05 -21.48 -6.07
N SER A 66 5.23 -22.50 -5.77
CA SER A 66 4.58 -23.32 -6.80
C SER A 66 3.57 -22.55 -7.68
N TYR A 67 3.08 -21.40 -7.19
CA TYR A 67 2.22 -20.47 -7.93
C TYR A 67 3.00 -19.25 -8.48
N SER A 68 4.32 -19.38 -8.63
CA SER A 68 5.21 -18.30 -9.09
C SER A 68 5.14 -17.05 -8.20
N GLY A 69 4.86 -17.25 -6.92
CA GLY A 69 4.89 -16.20 -5.91
C GLY A 69 6.18 -16.23 -5.11
N GLU A 70 6.54 -15.10 -4.53
CA GLU A 70 7.60 -14.99 -3.54
C GLU A 70 7.14 -14.13 -2.36
N ILE A 71 7.74 -14.35 -1.19
CA ILE A 71 7.53 -13.47 -0.05
C ILE A 71 8.37 -12.21 -0.28
N PHE A 72 7.71 -11.15 -0.74
CA PHE A 72 8.35 -9.87 -0.98
C PHE A 72 8.83 -9.25 0.33
N GLY A 73 7.94 -9.20 1.33
CA GLY A 73 8.28 -8.68 2.64
C GLY A 73 7.15 -8.75 3.65
N ILE A 74 7.51 -8.73 4.93
CA ILE A 74 6.61 -8.72 6.07
C ILE A 74 6.97 -7.49 6.91
N GLY A 75 5.96 -6.77 7.39
CA GLY A 75 6.14 -5.66 8.33
C GLY A 75 6.80 -6.14 9.62
N VAL A 76 7.95 -5.56 9.99
CA VAL A 76 8.74 -5.94 11.19
C VAL A 76 8.64 -4.95 12.33
N GLU A 77 8.23 -3.73 12.05
CA GLU A 77 7.96 -2.69 13.03
C GLU A 77 6.47 -2.33 12.94
N ASP A 78 5.98 -1.65 13.96
CA ASP A 78 4.64 -1.07 13.93
C ASP A 78 4.48 -0.23 12.65
N THR A 79 3.38 -0.46 11.95
CA THR A 79 3.03 0.35 10.79
C THR A 79 2.96 1.81 11.24
N THR A 80 3.50 2.73 10.45
CA THR A 80 3.32 4.16 10.71
C THR A 80 2.07 4.60 9.97
N PRO A 81 0.89 4.67 10.63
CA PRO A 81 -0.31 5.17 10.00
C PRO A 81 -0.13 6.64 9.68
N LEU A 82 -0.49 7.00 8.47
CA LEU A 82 -0.33 8.34 7.93
C LEU A 82 -1.67 9.04 7.81
N ARG A 83 -2.69 8.30 7.35
CA ARG A 83 -4.09 8.73 7.22
C ARG A 83 -5.02 7.52 7.32
N GLY A 84 -6.29 7.78 7.65
CA GLY A 84 -7.35 6.77 7.57
C GLY A 84 -7.42 5.84 8.78
N PHE A 85 -7.80 4.58 8.55
CA PHE A 85 -8.24 3.68 9.61
C PHE A 85 -7.20 2.67 10.11
N TRP A 86 -6.08 2.48 9.40
CA TRP A 86 -5.06 1.57 9.90
C TRP A 86 -4.44 2.11 11.19
N THR A 87 -4.20 1.19 12.12
CA THR A 87 -3.56 1.48 13.40
C THR A 87 -2.08 1.11 13.33
N SER A 88 -1.29 1.54 14.31
CA SER A 88 0.12 1.12 14.42
C SER A 88 0.27 -0.40 14.61
N GLN A 89 -0.79 -1.07 15.09
CA GLN A 89 -0.85 -2.52 15.27
C GLN A 89 -1.21 -3.28 13.98
N THR A 90 -1.59 -2.57 12.91
CA THR A 90 -1.82 -3.19 11.61
C THR A 90 -0.48 -3.66 11.05
N THR A 91 -0.39 -4.89 10.56
CA THR A 91 0.80 -5.43 9.89
C THR A 91 0.49 -5.85 8.47
N LEU A 92 1.44 -5.64 7.57
CA LEU A 92 1.34 -6.08 6.17
C LEU A 92 2.23 -7.29 5.93
N ILE A 93 1.68 -8.26 5.20
CA ILE A 93 2.43 -9.35 4.58
C ILE A 93 2.23 -9.19 3.07
N ILE A 94 3.33 -9.03 2.35
CA ILE A 94 3.32 -8.74 0.91
C ILE A 94 3.97 -9.90 0.18
N LEU A 95 3.27 -10.41 -0.83
CA LEU A 95 3.77 -11.41 -1.77
C LEU A 95 3.86 -10.76 -3.16
N SER A 96 4.93 -11.02 -3.91
CA SER A 96 5.05 -10.61 -5.31
C SER A 96 4.78 -11.79 -6.24
N PHE A 97 4.19 -11.48 -7.40
CA PHE A 97 3.93 -12.43 -8.48
C PHE A 97 4.24 -11.78 -9.81
N ASP A 98 4.66 -12.60 -10.78
CA ASP A 98 4.88 -12.16 -12.17
C ASP A 98 3.58 -11.87 -12.92
N ASP A 99 2.46 -12.42 -12.47
CA ASP A 99 1.14 -12.16 -13.01
C ASP A 99 0.01 -12.29 -11.96
N VAL A 100 -1.18 -11.82 -12.33
CA VAL A 100 -2.38 -11.80 -11.47
C VAL A 100 -3.00 -13.20 -11.30
N LYS A 101 -2.74 -14.11 -12.25
CA LYS A 101 -3.31 -15.46 -12.22
C LYS A 101 -2.70 -16.25 -11.07
N GLY A 102 -1.37 -16.21 -10.90
CA GLY A 102 -0.68 -16.84 -9.77
C GLY A 102 -1.20 -16.36 -8.41
N ALA A 103 -1.36 -15.04 -8.24
CA ALA A 103 -1.90 -14.45 -7.01
C ALA A 103 -3.35 -14.90 -6.72
N ASN A 104 -4.17 -15.07 -7.75
CA ASN A 104 -5.55 -15.55 -7.63
C ASN A 104 -5.62 -17.03 -7.28
N ASP A 105 -4.82 -17.86 -7.95
CA ASP A 105 -4.78 -19.30 -7.73
C ASP A 105 -4.26 -19.61 -6.32
N LEU A 106 -3.23 -18.89 -5.86
CA LEU A 106 -2.72 -19.00 -4.49
C LEU A 106 -3.79 -18.62 -3.45
N PHE A 107 -4.53 -17.52 -3.65
CA PHE A 107 -5.55 -17.11 -2.69
C PHE A 107 -6.57 -18.24 -2.41
N GLN A 108 -6.97 -18.98 -3.44
CA GLN A 108 -7.86 -20.13 -3.28
C GLN A 108 -7.19 -21.27 -2.49
N ALA A 109 -5.93 -21.56 -2.78
CA ALA A 109 -5.17 -22.61 -2.10
C ALA A 109 -4.82 -22.28 -0.63
N LEU A 110 -4.70 -21.00 -0.28
CA LEU A 110 -4.37 -20.58 1.08
C LEU A 110 -5.54 -20.74 2.06
N HIS A 111 -6.79 -20.86 1.61
CA HIS A 111 -7.96 -20.99 2.48
C HIS A 111 -8.01 -19.96 3.63
N LEU A 112 -7.51 -18.74 3.41
CA LEU A 112 -7.33 -17.73 4.46
C LEU A 112 -8.63 -17.41 5.21
N LYS A 113 -9.76 -17.38 4.52
CA LYS A 113 -11.07 -17.11 5.15
C LYS A 113 -11.48 -18.19 6.16
N THR A 114 -11.10 -19.44 5.94
CA THR A 114 -11.41 -20.55 6.85
C THR A 114 -10.54 -20.48 8.10
N GLU A 115 -9.27 -20.13 7.92
CA GLU A 115 -8.27 -20.10 8.99
C GLU A 115 -8.32 -18.80 9.81
N PHE A 116 -8.59 -17.69 9.14
CA PHE A 116 -8.64 -16.34 9.69
C PHE A 116 -9.91 -15.62 9.18
N PRO A 117 -11.07 -15.92 9.77
CA PRO A 117 -12.36 -15.45 9.24
C PRO A 117 -12.60 -13.95 9.43
N GLN A 118 -11.83 -13.29 10.30
CA GLN A 118 -11.99 -11.87 10.63
C GLN A 118 -10.63 -11.18 10.65
N TYR A 119 -10.64 -9.85 10.42
CA TYR A 119 -9.50 -8.95 10.63
C TYR A 119 -8.24 -9.25 9.79
N VAL A 120 -8.38 -10.09 8.78
CA VAL A 120 -7.41 -10.29 7.70
C VAL A 120 -8.07 -9.86 6.39
N GLU A 121 -7.42 -8.97 5.65
CA GLU A 121 -7.85 -8.60 4.30
C GLU A 121 -6.82 -9.05 3.28
N TYR A 122 -7.28 -9.29 2.05
CA TYR A 122 -6.42 -9.71 0.94
C TYR A 122 -6.77 -8.91 -0.31
N PHE A 123 -5.79 -8.19 -0.82
CA PHE A 123 -5.89 -7.41 -2.05
C PHE A 123 -4.82 -7.89 -3.04
N THR A 124 -5.18 -7.98 -4.31
CA THR A 124 -4.21 -8.08 -5.41
C THR A 124 -4.14 -6.74 -6.11
N VAL A 125 -2.96 -6.12 -6.16
CA VAL A 125 -2.72 -4.81 -6.76
C VAL A 125 -1.81 -4.99 -7.98
N ASN A 126 -2.29 -4.61 -9.16
CA ASN A 126 -1.44 -4.62 -10.35
C ASN A 126 -0.41 -3.51 -10.26
N LEU A 127 0.83 -3.80 -10.65
CA LEU A 127 1.88 -2.80 -10.60
C LEU A 127 1.97 -2.02 -11.91
N SER A 128 2.33 -0.75 -11.79
CA SER A 128 2.70 0.11 -12.91
C SER A 128 4.16 -0.12 -13.30
N TYR A 129 5.03 -0.36 -12.30
CA TYR A 129 6.46 -0.62 -12.46
C TYR A 129 6.90 -1.79 -11.56
N PRO A 130 7.93 -2.58 -11.95
CA PRO A 130 8.38 -3.70 -11.15
C PRO A 130 8.95 -3.25 -9.80
N THR A 131 8.78 -4.04 -8.75
CA THR A 131 9.31 -3.69 -7.41
C THR A 131 10.84 -3.58 -7.40
N LYS A 132 11.36 -2.75 -6.49
CA LYS A 132 12.76 -2.80 -6.07
C LYS A 132 12.92 -3.79 -4.92
N TYR A 133 14.12 -4.36 -4.82
CA TYR A 133 14.42 -5.34 -3.79
C TYR A 133 14.33 -4.71 -2.39
N VAL A 134 13.69 -5.42 -1.46
CA VAL A 134 13.41 -4.91 -0.10
C VAL A 134 14.67 -4.55 0.67
N ARG A 135 15.82 -5.20 0.41
CA ARG A 135 17.07 -4.81 1.09
C ARG A 135 17.57 -3.42 0.71
N ASP A 136 17.27 -2.99 -0.52
CA ASP A 136 17.70 -1.67 -1.02
C ASP A 136 16.63 -0.59 -0.77
N TYR A 137 15.36 -0.99 -0.81
CA TYR A 137 14.19 -0.14 -0.58
C TYR A 137 13.25 -0.77 0.45
N PRO A 138 13.63 -0.76 1.74
CA PRO A 138 12.91 -1.48 2.80
C PRO A 138 11.60 -0.82 3.21
N LEU A 139 11.40 0.46 2.89
CA LEU A 139 10.21 1.20 3.25
C LEU A 139 9.23 1.19 2.09
N LEU A 140 7.99 0.79 2.37
CA LEU A 140 6.90 0.78 1.42
C LEU A 140 5.78 1.65 1.96
N GLU A 141 5.45 2.73 1.24
CA GLU A 141 4.22 3.46 1.45
C GLU A 141 3.13 2.86 0.57
N ILE A 142 1.95 2.69 1.15
CA ILE A 142 0.76 2.22 0.46
C ILE A 142 -0.41 3.12 0.83
N GLY A 143 -1.12 3.59 -0.19
CA GLY A 143 -2.31 4.41 -0.09
C GLY A 143 -3.50 3.70 -0.75
N PHE A 144 -4.59 3.54 -0.01
CA PHE A 144 -5.87 3.07 -0.51
C PHE A 144 -6.89 4.21 -0.49
N TYR A 145 -7.57 4.43 -1.61
CA TYR A 145 -8.47 5.57 -1.81
C TYR A 145 -9.86 5.14 -2.26
N ASP A 146 -10.87 5.93 -1.88
CA ASP A 146 -12.21 5.94 -2.47
C ASP A 146 -12.34 7.19 -3.33
N VAL A 147 -11.90 7.07 -4.59
CA VAL A 147 -11.91 8.16 -5.54
C VAL A 147 -13.32 8.37 -6.09
N ARG A 148 -13.93 9.50 -5.76
CA ARG A 148 -15.22 9.93 -6.31
C ARG A 148 -15.08 10.97 -7.42
N TYR A 149 -14.05 11.81 -7.33
CA TYR A 149 -13.79 12.92 -8.25
C TYR A 149 -12.54 12.66 -9.09
N ILE A 150 -12.70 11.84 -10.13
CA ILE A 150 -11.61 11.33 -10.98
C ILE A 150 -10.72 12.45 -11.54
N GLN A 151 -11.30 13.56 -12.01
CA GLN A 151 -10.55 14.63 -12.69
C GLN A 151 -9.47 15.25 -11.80
N ARG A 152 -9.82 15.65 -10.57
CA ARG A 152 -8.88 16.28 -9.63
C ARG A 152 -7.90 15.27 -9.05
N PHE A 153 -8.38 14.06 -8.73
CA PHE A 153 -7.52 13.00 -8.25
C PHE A 153 -6.47 12.61 -9.29
N ASN A 154 -6.83 12.59 -10.57
CA ASN A 154 -5.89 12.25 -11.63
C ASN A 154 -4.75 13.28 -11.73
N TRP A 155 -5.01 14.55 -11.43
CA TRP A 155 -3.95 15.55 -11.38
C TRP A 155 -2.92 15.22 -10.30
N PHE A 156 -3.36 14.90 -9.09
CA PHE A 156 -2.50 14.42 -8.00
C PHE A 156 -1.67 13.20 -8.41
N ILE A 157 -2.33 12.18 -8.96
CA ILE A 157 -1.69 10.93 -9.40
C ILE A 157 -0.63 11.17 -10.47
N TYR A 158 -0.89 12.04 -11.44
CA TYR A 158 0.05 12.32 -12.51
C TYR A 158 1.35 12.94 -12.02
N GLN A 159 1.33 13.64 -10.88
CA GLN A 159 2.54 14.22 -10.28
C GLN A 159 3.37 13.19 -9.49
N LEU A 160 2.78 12.08 -9.02
CA LEU A 160 3.44 11.13 -8.14
C LEU A 160 4.73 10.51 -8.70
N PRO A 161 4.82 10.06 -9.97
CA PRO A 161 6.06 9.48 -10.49
C PRO A 161 7.25 10.44 -10.41
N GLU A 162 7.07 11.68 -10.88
CA GLU A 162 8.13 12.68 -10.90
C GLU A 162 8.47 13.15 -9.48
N LEU A 163 7.46 13.31 -8.63
CA LEU A 163 7.67 13.71 -7.24
C LEU A 163 8.43 12.64 -6.44
N ALA A 164 8.09 11.37 -6.63
CA ALA A 164 8.83 10.26 -6.02
C ALA A 164 10.28 10.25 -6.50
N ARG A 165 10.49 10.33 -7.83
CA ARG A 165 11.82 10.34 -8.45
C ARG A 165 12.69 11.49 -7.94
N LYS A 166 12.14 12.70 -7.83
CA LYS A 166 12.84 13.90 -7.32
C LYS A 166 13.34 13.73 -5.87
N ASN A 167 12.66 12.91 -5.08
CA ASN A 167 13.00 12.62 -3.70
C ASN A 167 13.68 11.25 -3.53
N ASN A 168 14.29 10.70 -4.59
CA ASN A 168 14.96 9.37 -4.61
C ASN A 168 14.06 8.17 -4.28
N GLY A 169 12.75 8.37 -4.29
CA GLY A 169 11.75 7.32 -4.16
C GLY A 169 11.49 6.61 -5.48
N TYR A 170 10.72 5.54 -5.39
CA TYR A 170 10.35 4.73 -6.54
C TYR A 170 8.85 4.40 -6.52
N LEU A 171 8.12 4.86 -7.52
CA LEU A 171 6.72 4.52 -7.68
C LEU A 171 6.59 3.09 -8.24
N VAL A 172 5.82 2.25 -7.55
CA VAL A 172 5.54 0.86 -7.94
C VAL A 172 4.15 0.73 -8.53
N ALA A 173 3.16 1.37 -7.91
CA ALA A 173 1.77 1.35 -8.37
C ALA A 173 1.11 2.72 -8.27
N GLY A 174 0.29 3.03 -9.26
CA GLY A 174 -0.78 4.02 -9.17
C GLY A 174 -1.89 3.56 -10.09
N THR A 175 -2.81 2.74 -9.57
CA THR A 175 -3.75 1.99 -10.41
C THR A 175 -5.14 1.85 -9.76
N PRO A 176 -6.22 1.77 -10.58
CA PRO A 176 -7.53 1.35 -10.11
C PRO A 176 -7.69 -0.18 -10.17
N LYS A 177 -6.70 -0.90 -10.71
CA LYS A 177 -6.73 -2.35 -10.91
C LYS A 177 -6.38 -3.09 -9.61
N ILE A 178 -7.31 -3.01 -8.66
CA ILE A 178 -7.25 -3.69 -7.36
C ILE A 178 -8.33 -4.77 -7.33
N ILE A 179 -7.96 -5.96 -6.91
CA ILE A 179 -8.88 -7.07 -6.71
C ILE A 179 -8.92 -7.39 -5.22
N GLN A 180 -10.00 -7.02 -4.55
CA GLN A 180 -10.25 -7.45 -3.18
C GLN A 180 -10.79 -8.88 -3.18
N LYS A 181 -10.14 -9.77 -2.42
CA LYS A 181 -10.54 -11.17 -2.26
C LYS A 181 -11.12 -11.49 -0.89
N LEU A 182 -10.63 -10.80 0.14
CA LEU A 182 -11.06 -10.94 1.53
C LEU A 182 -11.01 -9.56 2.22
N GLY A 183 -11.91 -9.32 3.17
CA GLY A 183 -11.97 -8.08 3.94
C GLY A 183 -13.26 -7.29 3.72
N MET A 184 -13.33 -6.11 4.34
CA MET A 184 -14.47 -5.20 4.28
C MET A 184 -14.12 -3.87 3.59
N SER A 185 -12.86 -3.46 3.59
CA SER A 185 -12.38 -2.24 2.94
C SER A 185 -12.57 -2.33 1.42
N ARG A 186 -13.17 -1.32 0.79
CA ARG A 186 -13.42 -1.30 -0.68
C ARG A 186 -12.70 -0.16 -1.38
N PRO A 187 -11.35 -0.16 -1.43
CA PRO A 187 -10.64 0.84 -2.22
C PRO A 187 -10.91 0.65 -3.71
N ASN A 188 -11.04 1.75 -4.43
CA ASN A 188 -11.14 1.76 -5.88
C ASN A 188 -9.85 2.28 -6.55
N TYR A 189 -8.87 2.72 -5.75
CA TYR A 189 -7.56 3.14 -6.22
C TYR A 189 -6.46 2.88 -5.18
N CYS A 190 -5.26 2.55 -5.67
CA CYS A 190 -4.09 2.22 -4.88
C CYS A 190 -2.86 2.92 -5.43
N SER A 191 -2.10 3.58 -4.55
CA SER A 191 -0.73 3.99 -4.80
C SER A 191 0.23 3.17 -3.94
N ILE A 192 1.38 2.84 -4.50
CA ILE A 192 2.47 2.20 -3.78
C ILE A 192 3.78 2.86 -4.18
N THR A 193 4.54 3.33 -3.19
CA THR A 193 5.88 3.88 -3.37
C THR A 193 6.90 3.18 -2.46
N GLN A 194 8.13 3.06 -2.93
CA GLN A 194 9.25 2.45 -2.23
C GLN A 194 10.33 3.47 -1.92
N TRP A 195 10.93 3.36 -0.73
CA TRP A 195 11.89 4.32 -0.19
C TRP A 195 13.08 3.62 0.45
N LYS A 196 14.25 4.25 0.39
CA LYS A 196 15.45 3.76 1.08
C LYS A 196 15.47 4.24 2.52
N THR A 197 15.08 5.49 2.76
CA THR A 197 15.12 6.12 4.08
C THR A 197 13.82 6.84 4.43
N VAL A 198 13.55 6.96 5.73
CA VAL A 198 12.40 7.72 6.25
C VAL A 198 12.53 9.21 5.90
N GLN A 199 13.74 9.74 5.79
CA GLN A 199 13.98 11.15 5.48
C GLN A 199 13.58 11.51 4.05
N GLU A 200 13.96 10.67 3.07
CA GLU A 200 13.53 10.83 1.67
C GLU A 200 12.01 10.78 1.55
N PHE A 201 11.38 9.83 2.26
CA PHE A 201 9.92 9.74 2.33
C PHE A 201 9.28 11.00 2.94
N LYS A 202 9.82 11.56 4.02
CA LYS A 202 9.29 12.79 4.64
C LYS A 202 9.31 13.97 3.68
N CYS A 203 10.43 14.19 2.97
CA CYS A 203 10.54 15.26 1.97
C CYS A 203 9.54 15.10 0.81
N PHE A 204 9.30 13.86 0.38
CA PHE A 204 8.23 13.57 -0.58
C PHE A 204 6.85 13.89 0.00
N ARG A 205 6.56 13.40 1.22
CA ARG A 205 5.25 13.51 1.86
C ARG A 205 4.83 14.95 2.05
N GLU A 206 5.74 15.83 2.49
CA GLU A 206 5.48 17.27 2.66
C GLU A 206 4.97 17.93 1.35
N GLN A 207 5.46 17.48 0.20
CA GLN A 207 4.99 17.96 -1.10
C GLN A 207 3.70 17.25 -1.55
N ALA A 208 3.63 15.93 -1.39
CA ALA A 208 2.51 15.11 -1.85
C ALA A 208 1.21 15.42 -1.10
N ILE A 209 1.29 15.71 0.21
CA ILE A 209 0.13 16.02 1.06
C ILE A 209 -0.62 17.24 0.55
N CYS A 210 0.12 18.26 0.12
CA CYS A 210 -0.42 19.49 -0.43
C CYS A 210 -1.22 19.25 -1.73
N LEU A 211 -0.65 18.44 -2.64
CA LEU A 211 -1.31 18.05 -3.89
C LEU A 211 -2.54 17.18 -3.62
N PHE A 212 -2.48 16.30 -2.62
CA PHE A 212 -3.60 15.44 -2.25
C PHE A 212 -4.78 16.24 -1.69
N GLU A 213 -4.55 17.18 -0.77
CA GLU A 213 -5.61 18.01 -0.19
C GLU A 213 -6.38 18.81 -1.26
N GLN A 214 -5.66 19.31 -2.27
CA GLN A 214 -6.26 20.01 -3.41
C GLN A 214 -7.15 19.09 -4.27
N SER A 215 -6.90 17.78 -4.23
CA SER A 215 -7.65 16.79 -4.99
C SER A 215 -9.05 16.50 -4.44
N GLN A 216 -9.33 16.90 -3.18
CA GLN A 216 -10.59 16.67 -2.46
C GLN A 216 -11.09 15.20 -2.45
N SER A 217 -10.17 14.25 -2.60
CA SER A 217 -10.50 12.83 -2.60
C SER A 217 -10.43 12.22 -1.20
N ALA A 218 -11.17 11.14 -0.98
CA ALA A 218 -11.14 10.42 0.29
C ALA A 218 -10.00 9.41 0.30
N CYS A 219 -9.14 9.50 1.31
CA CYS A 219 -8.15 8.48 1.63
C CYS A 219 -8.75 7.52 2.66
N LEU A 220 -8.85 6.23 2.31
CA LEU A 220 -9.33 5.19 3.22
C LEU A 220 -8.23 4.80 4.21
N THR A 221 -7.01 4.60 3.69
CA THR A 221 -5.83 4.40 4.51
C THR A 221 -4.60 4.85 3.75
N GLU A 222 -3.61 5.34 4.47
CA GLU A 222 -2.27 5.58 3.97
C GLU A 222 -1.31 5.21 5.09
N ALA A 223 -0.27 4.45 4.77
CA ALA A 223 0.68 4.04 5.78
C ALA A 223 2.07 3.79 5.20
N LEU A 224 3.09 4.07 6.01
CA LEU A 224 4.47 3.69 5.74
C LEU A 224 4.79 2.43 6.55
N VAL A 225 5.28 1.40 5.86
CA VAL A 225 5.64 0.12 6.47
C VAL A 225 7.10 -0.19 6.17
N LYS A 226 7.84 -0.60 7.20
CA LYS A 226 9.18 -1.17 7.03
C LYS A 226 9.08 -2.67 6.85
N LEU A 227 9.52 -3.14 5.69
CA LEU A 227 9.50 -4.53 5.29
C LEU A 227 10.83 -5.20 5.59
N ASP A 228 10.77 -6.47 6.00
CA ASP A 228 11.88 -7.42 5.94
C ASP A 228 11.44 -8.66 5.16
N ILE A 229 12.39 -9.34 4.54
CA ILE A 229 12.15 -10.56 3.75
C ILE A 229 11.78 -11.75 4.66
N GLY A 230 11.73 -11.55 5.99
CA GLY A 230 11.41 -12.59 6.94
C GLY A 230 12.52 -13.62 7.00
N THR A 231 13.76 -13.15 7.16
CA THR A 231 14.94 -14.03 7.38
C THR A 231 14.88 -14.74 8.74
N CYS A 232 14.03 -14.26 9.65
CA CYS A 232 13.73 -14.95 10.89
C CYS A 232 12.73 -16.08 10.64
N GLY A 233 13.21 -17.32 10.76
CA GLY A 233 12.42 -18.54 10.64
C GLY A 233 11.28 -18.63 11.66
N PRO A 234 10.49 -19.72 11.63
CA PRO A 234 9.25 -19.88 12.41
C PRO A 234 9.43 -19.89 13.94
N PHE A 235 10.64 -19.63 14.45
CA PHE A 235 11.02 -19.69 15.86
C PHE A 235 11.59 -18.39 16.41
N CYS A 236 11.54 -17.28 15.66
CA CYS A 236 11.93 -16.00 16.24
C CYS A 236 10.80 -15.49 17.15
N SER A 237 11.13 -15.46 18.44
CA SER A 237 10.33 -15.01 19.59
C SER A 237 9.87 -13.56 19.46
#